data_AF-A0A9W9AL71-F1
#
_entry.id   AF-A0A9W9AL71-F1
#
_cell.length_a   1.000
_cell.length_b   1.000
_cell.length_c   1.000
_cell.angle_alpha   90.00
_cell.angle_beta   90.00
_cell.angle_gamma   90.00
#
_symmetry.space_group_name_H-M   'P 1'
#
loop_
_entity.id
_entity.type
_entity.pdbx_description
1 polymer ?
#
loop_
_entity_poly.entity_id
_entity_poly.type
_entity_poly.pdbx_seq_one_letter_code
_entity_poly.pdbx_strand_id
1 'polypeptide(L)'
;MSSIFHLTRLQHAARFSALPFLYPSNQTLSVPVRRAMMSAYKPSENSTNHAAITETPTVIVPSTEGFLPDASAPQTAAGPPPAPKADKPRPKLRATKAALSITLEAVKRLQALQRGPTPQLIRIGVRNKGCAGLSYHLEYVEKPEKFDEVVEQDGVKVIIDSKALFSIIGSEMEWHEDALSSKFAFKNPNIKDACGCGESFTVS
;
A
#
# COMPACT_ATOMS: atom_id res chain seq x y z
N MET A 1 -60.73 -51.93 9.95
CA MET A 1 -59.32 -52.36 9.92
C MET A 1 -58.47 -51.10 10.12
N SER A 2 -58.52 -50.41 11.26
CA SER A 2 -58.03 -50.72 12.61
C SER A 2 -56.50 -50.72 12.74
N SER A 3 -56.03 -49.87 13.67
CA SER A 3 -54.68 -49.70 14.25
C SER A 3 -53.64 -48.99 13.38
N ILE A 4 -53.23 -47.74 13.64
CA ILE A 4 -52.71 -47.13 14.89
C ILE A 4 -51.60 -47.99 15.51
N PHE A 5 -50.34 -47.67 15.15
CA PHE A 5 -49.20 -47.88 16.02
C PHE A 5 -48.50 -46.55 16.29
N HIS A 6 -48.49 -46.27 17.58
CA HIS A 6 -47.88 -45.17 18.29
C HIS A 6 -46.42 -45.51 18.62
N LEU A 7 -45.69 -44.51 19.17
CA LEU A 7 -44.46 -44.61 19.99
C LEU A 7 -43.13 -44.80 19.20
N THR A 8 -42.02 -44.10 19.46
CA THR A 8 -41.65 -43.17 20.53
C THR A 8 -40.45 -42.30 20.15
N ARG A 9 -40.52 -41.06 20.61
CA ARG A 9 -39.53 -39.98 20.78
C ARG A 9 -38.14 -40.44 21.26
N LEU A 10 -37.08 -39.93 20.63
CA LEU A 10 -35.77 -39.76 21.30
C LEU A 10 -35.11 -38.46 20.86
N GLN A 11 -35.55 -37.36 21.47
CA GLN A 11 -34.87 -36.06 21.42
C GLN A 11 -33.70 -36.13 22.41
N HIS A 12 -32.47 -36.18 21.92
CA HIS A 12 -31.28 -35.94 22.75
C HIS A 12 -31.15 -34.44 23.00
N ALA A 13 -31.76 -33.98 24.09
CA ALA A 13 -31.51 -32.67 24.66
C ALA A 13 -30.15 -32.70 25.38
N ALA A 14 -29.10 -32.22 24.71
CA ALA A 14 -27.84 -31.90 25.35
C ALA A 14 -28.04 -30.71 26.29
N ARG A 15 -28.14 -31.02 27.59
CA ARG A 15 -28.13 -30.05 28.69
C ARG A 15 -26.74 -29.41 28.77
N PHE A 16 -26.56 -28.26 28.14
CA PHE A 16 -25.45 -27.37 28.45
C PHE A 16 -25.81 -26.57 29.71
N SER A 17 -25.36 -27.09 30.84
CA SER A 17 -25.34 -26.40 32.14
C SER A 17 -24.52 -25.12 32.01
N ALA A 18 -25.21 -23.98 32.12
CA ALA A 18 -24.61 -22.67 32.29
C ALA A 18 -23.86 -22.61 33.63
N LEU A 19 -22.53 -22.51 33.57
CA LEU A 19 -21.71 -22.16 34.72
C LEU A 19 -21.55 -20.63 34.76
N PRO A 20 -21.86 -19.95 35.87
CA PRO A 20 -21.54 -18.54 36.03
C PRO A 20 -20.05 -18.39 36.34
N PHE A 21 -19.27 -17.92 35.38
CA PHE A 21 -17.92 -17.45 35.63
C PHE A 21 -18.01 -16.08 36.34
N LEU A 22 -17.91 -16.13 37.67
CA LEU A 22 -17.68 -14.97 38.53
C LEU A 22 -16.35 -14.32 38.14
N TYR A 23 -16.41 -13.12 37.59
CA TYR A 23 -15.25 -12.25 37.37
C TYR A 23 -14.84 -11.62 38.71
N PRO A 24 -13.59 -11.77 39.17
CA PRO A 24 -13.08 -10.94 40.26
C PRO A 24 -12.77 -9.53 39.74
N SER A 25 -13.25 -8.55 40.49
CA SER A 25 -12.95 -7.13 40.38
C SER A 25 -11.47 -6.87 40.66
N ASN A 26 -10.71 -6.47 39.64
CA ASN A 26 -9.34 -6.01 39.86
C ASN A 26 -9.35 -4.57 40.37
N GLN A 27 -8.84 -4.45 41.60
CA GLN A 27 -8.59 -3.23 42.34
C GLN A 27 -7.72 -2.28 41.51
N THR A 28 -8.20 -1.06 41.34
CA THR A 28 -7.45 0.07 40.81
C THR A 28 -6.33 0.44 41.77
N LEU A 29 -5.12 -0.02 41.49
CA LEU A 29 -3.90 0.49 42.11
C LEU A 29 -3.64 1.91 41.59
N SER A 30 -3.81 2.88 42.48
CA SER A 30 -3.46 4.29 42.29
C SER A 30 -1.95 4.44 42.14
N VAL A 31 -1.49 4.73 40.92
CA VAL A 31 -0.11 5.13 40.64
C VAL A 31 0.02 6.64 40.95
N PRO A 32 0.97 7.07 41.80
CA PRO A 32 1.20 8.49 42.01
C PRO A 32 1.86 9.10 40.77
N VAL A 33 1.11 9.99 40.09
CA VAL A 33 1.61 10.85 39.02
C VAL A 33 2.71 11.75 39.60
N ARG A 34 3.97 11.44 39.27
CA ARG A 34 5.08 12.36 39.46
C ARG A 34 4.92 13.51 38.46
N ARG A 35 4.53 14.66 38.98
CA ARG A 35 4.41 15.95 38.30
C ARG A 35 5.78 16.33 37.72
N ALA A 36 5.94 16.16 36.41
CA ALA A 36 7.09 16.68 35.67
C ALA A 36 7.03 18.21 35.66
N MET A 37 8.14 18.85 36.03
CA MET A 37 8.31 20.30 36.01
C MET A 37 8.48 20.73 34.55
N MET A 38 7.51 21.49 34.02
CA MET A 38 7.62 22.07 32.67
C MET A 38 8.67 23.18 32.69
N SER A 39 9.78 22.91 32.02
CA SER A 39 10.75 23.93 31.62
C SER A 39 10.10 24.83 30.56
N ALA A 40 9.94 26.10 30.90
CA ALA A 40 9.34 27.11 30.03
C ALA A 40 10.27 27.37 28.82
N TYR A 41 9.93 26.76 27.69
CA TYR A 41 10.50 27.11 26.40
C TYR A 41 9.84 28.39 25.89
N LYS A 42 10.60 29.51 25.89
CA LYS A 42 10.19 30.79 25.32
C LYS A 42 10.39 30.77 23.79
N PRO A 43 9.36 31.07 22.97
CA PRO A 43 9.58 31.42 21.58
C PRO A 43 9.97 32.90 21.49
N SER A 44 11.02 33.19 20.73
CA SER A 44 11.49 34.54 20.40
C SER A 44 10.66 35.08 19.23
N GLU A 45 9.90 36.15 19.48
CA GLU A 45 9.23 36.93 18.45
C GLU A 45 10.16 38.05 17.92
N ASN A 46 10.27 38.06 16.58
CA ASN A 46 10.16 39.21 15.68
C ASN A 46 11.21 40.35 15.70
N SER A 47 11.79 40.62 14.54
CA SER A 47 11.83 41.98 13.95
C SER A 47 12.30 41.96 12.48
N THR A 48 11.37 42.30 11.60
CA THR A 48 11.44 43.39 10.59
C THR A 48 12.68 43.48 9.67
N ASN A 49 12.47 43.41 8.35
CA ASN A 49 12.39 44.60 7.50
C ASN A 49 12.10 44.25 6.02
N HIS A 50 11.07 44.91 5.48
CA HIS A 50 10.84 45.10 4.06
C HIS A 50 11.87 46.11 3.51
N ALA A 51 12.53 45.76 2.40
CA ALA A 51 13.08 46.75 1.48
C ALA A 51 12.98 46.22 0.05
N ALA A 52 12.34 47.03 -0.78
CA ALA A 52 12.11 46.80 -2.19
C ALA A 52 13.43 46.76 -2.98
N ILE A 53 13.50 45.86 -3.96
CA ILE A 53 14.36 46.07 -5.12
C ILE A 53 13.59 45.61 -6.36
N THR A 54 13.19 46.62 -7.11
CA THR A 54 12.60 46.60 -8.43
C THR A 54 13.72 46.27 -9.41
N GLU A 55 13.70 45.13 -10.10
CA GLU A 55 14.53 44.91 -11.27
C GLU A 55 13.70 44.24 -12.38
N THR A 56 13.30 45.09 -13.32
CA THR A 56 12.74 44.74 -14.62
C THR A 56 13.78 44.06 -15.51
N PRO A 57 13.49 42.91 -16.15
CA PRO A 57 14.39 42.35 -17.15
C PRO A 57 14.30 43.14 -18.46
N THR A 58 15.44 43.68 -18.91
CA THR A 58 15.59 44.38 -20.18
C THR A 58 15.43 43.42 -21.35
N VAL A 59 14.47 43.74 -22.21
CA VAL A 59 14.24 43.17 -23.54
C VAL A 59 15.37 43.62 -24.46
N ILE A 60 16.17 42.68 -24.97
CA ILE A 60 17.13 42.91 -26.05
C ILE A 60 16.59 42.19 -27.29
N VAL A 61 16.14 42.96 -28.28
CA VAL A 61 15.88 42.51 -29.64
C VAL A 61 16.80 43.32 -30.55
N PRO A 62 17.66 42.69 -31.37
CA PRO A 62 18.26 43.34 -32.51
C PRO A 62 17.53 42.96 -33.81
N SER A 63 17.49 43.96 -34.67
CA SER A 63 16.63 44.13 -35.83
C SER A 63 16.96 43.26 -37.06
N THR A 64 15.91 43.11 -37.85
CA THR A 64 15.81 42.74 -39.28
C THR A 64 16.77 43.45 -40.22
N GLU A 65 17.52 42.69 -41.03
CA GLU A 65 17.92 42.92 -42.44
C GLU A 65 18.25 41.52 -43.01
N GLY A 66 17.95 41.09 -44.24
CA GLY A 66 17.45 41.71 -45.45
C GLY A 66 16.97 40.64 -46.45
N PHE A 67 16.16 41.07 -47.40
CA PHE A 67 15.65 40.30 -48.54
C PHE A 67 16.71 40.19 -49.64
N LEU A 68 16.72 39.07 -50.39
CA LEU A 68 16.84 39.03 -51.85
C LEU A 68 16.39 37.65 -52.37
N PRO A 69 15.53 37.58 -53.41
CA PRO A 69 15.11 36.34 -54.04
C PRO A 69 15.92 36.09 -55.32
N ASP A 70 16.43 34.87 -55.51
CA ASP A 70 16.88 34.43 -56.82
C ASP A 70 16.57 32.94 -57.03
N ALA A 71 16.43 32.62 -58.30
CA ALA A 71 15.53 31.68 -58.91
C ALA A 71 16.03 30.24 -59.01
N SER A 72 15.10 29.40 -59.46
CA SER A 72 15.32 28.19 -60.28
C SER A 72 15.74 26.89 -59.59
N ALA A 73 14.70 26.07 -59.34
CA ALA A 73 14.51 24.67 -59.79
C ALA A 73 15.53 23.56 -59.35
N PRO A 74 15.15 22.26 -59.30
CA PRO A 74 13.96 21.63 -59.89
C PRO A 74 13.09 20.82 -58.91
N GLN A 75 11.83 20.65 -59.32
CA GLN A 75 10.89 19.71 -58.73
C GLN A 75 11.38 18.28 -58.97
N THR A 76 11.98 17.68 -57.96
CA THR A 76 12.25 16.24 -57.95
C THR A 76 10.92 15.51 -57.84
N ALA A 77 10.57 14.79 -58.91
CA ALA A 77 9.39 13.95 -59.00
C ALA A 77 9.25 13.06 -57.75
N ALA A 78 8.07 13.11 -57.13
CA ALA A 78 7.71 12.23 -56.03
C ALA A 78 7.77 10.78 -56.52
N GLY A 79 8.65 9.98 -55.90
CA GLY A 79 8.70 8.54 -56.13
C GLY A 79 7.39 7.85 -55.71
N PRO A 80 7.08 6.66 -56.26
CA PRO A 80 5.88 5.91 -55.90
C PRO A 80 5.80 5.68 -54.38
N PRO A 81 4.60 5.69 -53.78
CA PRO A 81 4.46 5.40 -52.36
C PRO A 81 5.03 4.01 -52.06
N PRO A 82 5.80 3.84 -50.97
CA PRO A 82 6.32 2.54 -50.58
C PRO A 82 5.15 1.59 -50.31
N ALA A 83 5.24 0.38 -50.86
CA ALA A 83 4.26 -0.68 -50.70
C ALA A 83 3.86 -0.90 -49.22
N PRO A 84 2.60 -1.26 -48.94
CA PRO A 84 2.14 -1.50 -47.57
C PRO A 84 2.99 -2.59 -46.93
N LYS A 85 3.70 -2.24 -45.86
CA LYS A 85 4.48 -3.18 -45.06
C LYS A 85 3.51 -4.21 -44.47
N ALA A 86 3.75 -5.47 -44.77
CA ALA A 86 2.97 -6.59 -44.26
C ALA A 86 2.74 -6.47 -42.74
N ASP A 87 1.48 -6.57 -42.33
CA ASP A 87 1.06 -6.54 -40.94
C ASP A 87 1.68 -7.71 -40.18
N LYS A 88 2.68 -7.40 -39.34
CA LYS A 88 3.22 -8.36 -38.39
C LYS A 88 2.13 -8.68 -37.37
N PRO A 89 1.90 -9.96 -37.01
CA PRO A 89 0.93 -10.30 -35.96
C PRO A 89 1.28 -9.55 -34.68
N ARG A 90 0.34 -8.76 -34.14
CA ARG A 90 0.54 -8.09 -32.85
C ARG A 90 0.72 -9.15 -31.76
N PRO A 91 1.74 -9.02 -30.89
CA PRO A 91 1.90 -9.92 -29.76
C PRO A 91 0.63 -9.93 -28.92
N LYS A 92 0.10 -11.11 -28.61
CA LYS A 92 -0.99 -11.26 -27.63
C LYS A 92 -0.46 -10.80 -26.28
N LEU A 93 -1.04 -9.72 -25.75
CA LEU A 93 -0.73 -9.18 -24.42
C LEU A 93 -0.91 -10.31 -23.39
N ARG A 94 0.18 -10.73 -22.75
CA ARG A 94 0.11 -11.69 -21.65
C ARG A 94 -0.46 -10.95 -20.44
N ALA A 95 -1.32 -11.62 -19.67
CA ALA A 95 -1.81 -11.08 -18.41
C ALA A 95 -0.61 -10.75 -17.50
N THR A 96 -0.57 -9.52 -17.00
CA THR A 96 0.47 -9.07 -16.07
C THR A 96 0.32 -9.83 -14.75
N LYS A 97 1.43 -10.32 -14.19
CA LYS A 97 1.43 -10.97 -12.87
C LYS A 97 0.95 -9.98 -11.82
N ALA A 98 0.24 -10.45 -10.80
CA ALA A 98 -0.15 -9.64 -9.65
C ALA A 98 1.08 -9.00 -9.00
N ALA A 99 0.92 -7.78 -8.46
CA ALA A 99 2.01 -7.03 -7.85
C ALA A 99 2.60 -7.74 -6.61
N LEU A 100 1.79 -8.47 -5.86
CA LEU A 100 2.17 -9.21 -4.66
C LEU A 100 1.58 -10.62 -4.72
N SER A 101 2.33 -11.63 -4.29
CA SER A 101 1.79 -12.97 -4.03
C SER A 101 1.61 -13.19 -2.53
N ILE A 102 0.57 -13.92 -2.14
CA ILE A 102 0.20 -14.17 -0.75
C ILE A 102 0.27 -15.69 -0.51
N THR A 103 0.94 -16.10 0.57
CA THR A 103 1.00 -17.53 0.95
C THR A 103 -0.33 -18.02 1.51
N LEU A 104 -0.55 -19.33 1.50
CA LEU A 104 -1.78 -19.94 2.02
C LEU A 104 -2.03 -19.58 3.50
N GLU A 105 -0.98 -19.52 4.33
CA GLU A 105 -1.10 -19.13 5.74
C GLU A 105 -1.49 -17.65 5.90
N ALA A 106 -0.91 -16.77 5.08
CA ALA A 106 -1.30 -15.37 5.06
C ALA A 106 -2.75 -15.18 4.57
N VAL A 107 -3.19 -15.92 3.55
CA VAL A 107 -4.60 -15.94 3.09
C VAL A 107 -5.53 -16.34 4.23
N LYS A 108 -5.26 -17.45 4.93
CA LYS A 108 -6.08 -17.91 6.06
C LYS A 108 -6.20 -16.83 7.13
N ARG A 109 -5.09 -16.17 7.47
CA ARG A 109 -5.10 -15.09 8.46
C ARG A 109 -5.91 -13.89 7.98
N LEU A 110 -5.74 -13.47 6.74
CA LEU A 110 -6.49 -12.36 6.14
C LEU A 110 -8.00 -12.65 6.07
N GLN A 111 -8.40 -13.89 5.77
CA GLN A 111 -9.80 -14.31 5.80
C GLN A 111 -10.37 -14.23 7.23
N ALA A 112 -9.60 -14.66 8.24
CA ALA A 112 -10.02 -14.58 9.63
C ALA A 112 -10.22 -13.12 10.08
N LEU A 113 -9.33 -12.20 9.68
CA LEU A 113 -9.45 -10.77 9.96
C LEU A 113 -10.69 -10.16 9.29
N GLN A 114 -10.97 -10.53 8.03
CA GLN A 114 -12.14 -10.04 7.30
C GLN A 114 -13.47 -10.60 7.81
N ARG A 115 -13.48 -11.78 8.43
CA ARG A 115 -14.69 -12.37 9.06
C ARG A 115 -14.89 -11.90 10.50
N GLY A 116 -13.97 -11.10 11.03
CA GLY A 116 -14.07 -10.54 12.37
C GLY A 116 -15.25 -9.57 12.53
N PRO A 117 -15.50 -9.11 13.77
CA PRO A 117 -16.60 -8.17 14.07
C PRO A 117 -16.48 -6.84 13.32
N THR A 118 -15.26 -6.45 12.93
CA THR A 118 -14.99 -5.23 12.16
C THR A 118 -14.20 -5.61 10.91
N PRO A 119 -14.87 -5.96 9.79
CA PRO A 119 -14.20 -6.32 8.56
C PRO A 119 -13.40 -5.13 8.05
N GLN A 120 -12.07 -5.26 8.05
CA GLN A 120 -11.17 -4.22 7.56
C GLN A 120 -10.20 -4.84 6.54
N LEU A 121 -9.91 -4.07 5.51
CA LEU A 121 -8.89 -4.41 4.52
C LEU A 121 -7.52 -4.02 5.06
N ILE A 122 -6.51 -4.80 4.71
CA ILE A 122 -5.12 -4.47 5.02
C ILE A 122 -4.55 -3.66 3.86
N ARG A 123 -4.07 -2.46 4.16
CA ARG A 123 -3.26 -1.63 3.27
C ARG A 123 -1.79 -1.76 3.65
N ILE A 124 -0.95 -2.10 2.66
CA ILE A 124 0.48 -2.23 2.80
C ILE A 124 1.14 -0.95 2.29
N GLY A 125 1.86 -0.28 3.18
CA GLY A 125 2.68 0.90 2.88
C GLY A 125 4.15 0.67 3.20
N VAL A 126 4.95 1.71 2.91
CA VAL A 126 6.34 1.80 3.37
C VAL A 126 6.54 3.11 4.13
N ARG A 127 7.39 3.08 5.15
CA ARG A 127 7.80 4.25 5.94
C ARG A 127 9.32 4.31 6.01
N ASN A 128 9.88 5.51 6.07
CA ASN A 128 11.32 5.66 6.29
C ASN A 128 11.68 5.24 7.73
N LYS A 129 12.73 4.43 7.87
CA LYS A 129 13.27 3.98 9.15
C LYS A 129 14.80 3.96 9.12
N GLY A 130 15.42 4.64 10.08
CA GLY A 130 16.88 4.81 10.15
C GLY A 130 17.42 5.82 9.12
N CYS A 131 18.72 5.74 8.82
CA CYS A 131 19.40 6.75 8.00
C CYS A 131 18.96 6.81 6.53
N ALA A 132 18.57 5.68 5.94
CA ALA A 132 18.18 5.61 4.52
C ALA A 132 17.21 4.46 4.19
N GLY A 133 16.75 3.71 5.20
CA GLY A 133 15.98 2.49 5.00
C GLY A 133 14.48 2.74 4.90
N LEU A 134 13.79 1.80 4.25
CA LEU A 134 12.34 1.66 4.24
C LEU A 134 11.93 0.52 5.18
N SER A 135 10.77 0.62 5.79
CA SER A 135 10.13 -0.45 6.56
C SER A 135 8.70 -0.62 6.07
N TYR A 136 8.24 -1.87 5.96
CA TYR A 136 6.85 -2.14 5.67
C TYR A 136 5.96 -1.70 6.84
N HIS A 137 4.79 -1.15 6.50
CA HIS A 137 3.78 -0.75 7.46
C HIS A 137 2.42 -1.23 7.02
N LEU A 138 1.60 -1.70 7.95
CA LEU A 138 0.27 -2.20 7.69
C LEU A 138 -0.76 -1.30 8.36
N GLU A 139 -1.74 -0.88 7.59
CA GLU A 139 -2.85 -0.05 8.04
C GLU A 139 -4.16 -0.79 7.77
N TYR A 140 -5.09 -0.69 8.71
CA TYR A 140 -6.45 -1.16 8.48
C TYR A 140 -7.24 -0.03 7.80
N VAL A 141 -7.91 -0.36 6.70
CA VAL A 141 -8.71 0.59 5.93
C VAL A 141 -10.05 -0.01 5.55
N GLU A 142 -11.07 0.83 5.40
CA GLU A 142 -12.39 0.39 4.94
C GLU A 142 -12.46 0.27 3.41
N LYS A 143 -11.77 1.17 2.69
CA LYS A 143 -11.81 1.30 1.24
C LYS A 143 -10.44 1.69 0.68
N PRO A 144 -10.09 1.27 -0.55
CA PRO A 144 -8.87 1.72 -1.22
C PRO A 144 -8.94 3.20 -1.59
N GLU A 145 -7.78 3.87 -1.59
CA GLU A 145 -7.65 5.22 -2.13
C GLU A 145 -7.50 5.21 -3.67
N LYS A 146 -7.60 6.39 -4.30
CA LYS A 146 -7.63 6.56 -5.76
C LYS A 146 -6.45 5.94 -6.51
N PHE A 147 -5.28 5.90 -5.89
CA PHE A 147 -4.03 5.44 -6.51
C PHE A 147 -3.51 4.15 -5.90
N ASP A 148 -4.27 3.55 -4.99
CA ASP A 148 -3.88 2.28 -4.42
C ASP A 148 -4.15 1.14 -5.41
N GLU A 149 -3.28 0.14 -5.37
CA GLU A 149 -3.45 -1.08 -6.14
C GLU A 149 -4.15 -2.12 -5.27
N VAL A 150 -5.23 -2.71 -5.79
CA VAL A 150 -5.96 -3.78 -5.10
C VAL A 150 -5.51 -5.12 -5.63
N VAL A 151 -4.90 -5.93 -4.77
CA VAL A 151 -4.52 -7.31 -5.06
C VAL A 151 -5.57 -8.24 -4.48
N GLU A 152 -6.18 -9.04 -5.36
CA GLU A 152 -7.12 -10.09 -4.98
C GLU A 152 -6.50 -11.46 -5.26
N GLN A 153 -6.43 -12.29 -4.23
CA GLN A 153 -5.93 -13.67 -4.33
C GLN A 153 -6.73 -14.56 -3.39
N ASP A 154 -7.15 -15.74 -3.85
CA ASP A 154 -7.82 -16.75 -3.00
C ASP A 154 -9.01 -16.19 -2.19
N GLY A 155 -9.75 -15.24 -2.78
CA GLY A 155 -10.91 -14.58 -2.17
C GLY A 155 -10.59 -13.57 -1.06
N VAL A 156 -9.32 -13.20 -0.85
CA VAL A 156 -8.92 -12.09 0.02
C VAL A 156 -8.47 -10.89 -0.79
N LYS A 157 -8.75 -9.70 -0.25
CA LYS A 157 -8.32 -8.42 -0.82
C LYS A 157 -7.30 -7.75 0.07
N VAL A 158 -6.20 -7.34 -0.55
CA VAL A 158 -5.13 -6.56 0.07
C VAL A 158 -4.89 -5.32 -0.78
N ILE A 159 -4.65 -4.20 -0.12
CA ILE A 159 -4.43 -2.91 -0.76
C ILE A 159 -2.94 -2.58 -0.67
N ILE A 160 -2.36 -2.06 -1.74
CA ILE A 160 -0.98 -1.59 -1.77
C ILE A 160 -1.01 -0.07 -1.96
N ASP A 161 -0.37 0.66 -1.06
CA ASP A 161 -0.18 2.10 -1.23
C ASP A 161 0.59 2.37 -2.52
N SER A 162 0.09 3.33 -3.31
CA SER A 162 0.76 3.93 -4.46
C SER A 162 2.28 4.14 -4.28
N LYS A 163 2.72 4.60 -3.11
CA LYS A 163 4.14 4.87 -2.80
C LYS A 163 4.95 3.61 -2.55
N ALA A 164 4.28 2.55 -2.10
CA ALA A 164 4.88 1.28 -1.75
C ALA A 164 4.92 0.30 -2.93
N LEU A 165 4.13 0.55 -3.98
CA LEU A 165 3.97 -0.34 -5.12
C LEU A 165 5.31 -0.80 -5.69
N PHE A 166 6.21 0.12 -6.05
CA PHE A 166 7.51 -0.22 -6.62
C PHE A 166 8.41 -1.00 -5.66
N SER A 167 8.29 -0.77 -4.35
CA SER A 167 9.05 -1.47 -3.32
C SER A 167 8.48 -2.85 -2.98
N ILE A 168 7.28 -3.20 -3.46
CA ILE A 168 6.57 -4.45 -3.14
C ILE A 168 6.45 -5.37 -4.37
N ILE A 169 6.52 -4.84 -5.59
CA ILE A 169 6.33 -5.64 -6.81
C ILE A 169 7.20 -6.90 -6.80
N GLY A 170 6.55 -8.04 -7.01
CA GLY A 170 7.20 -9.36 -7.05
C GLY A 170 7.52 -9.96 -5.67
N SER A 171 7.12 -9.30 -4.58
CA SER A 171 7.29 -9.82 -3.23
C SER A 171 6.24 -10.88 -2.90
N GLU A 172 6.57 -11.68 -1.89
CA GLU A 172 5.68 -12.66 -1.30
C GLU A 172 5.36 -12.28 0.16
N MET A 173 4.08 -12.31 0.51
CA MET A 173 3.57 -12.01 1.86
C MET A 173 3.25 -13.32 2.60
N GLU A 174 3.86 -13.49 3.77
CA GLU A 174 3.73 -14.68 4.62
C GLU A 174 3.23 -14.28 6.03
N TRP A 175 2.51 -15.19 6.69
CA TRP A 175 2.13 -15.04 8.10
C TRP A 175 3.06 -15.88 8.96
N HIS A 176 3.73 -15.23 9.92
CA HIS A 176 4.52 -15.90 10.95
C HIS A 176 3.83 -15.73 12.31
N GLU A 177 3.72 -16.83 13.03
CA GLU A 177 3.15 -16.87 14.37
C GLU A 177 4.06 -17.68 15.27
N ASP A 178 4.69 -16.99 16.20
CA ASP A 178 5.54 -17.52 17.26
C ASP A 178 4.85 -17.35 18.61
N ALA A 179 5.34 -18.03 19.64
CA ALA A 179 4.77 -17.97 20.99
C ALA A 179 4.67 -16.55 21.59
N LEU A 180 5.51 -15.62 21.12
CA LEU A 180 5.58 -14.24 21.62
C LEU A 180 5.11 -13.19 20.61
N SER A 181 4.96 -13.52 19.34
CA SER A 181 4.63 -12.54 18.31
C SER A 181 3.96 -13.17 17.10
N SER A 182 3.01 -12.45 16.51
CA SER A 182 2.43 -12.79 15.21
C SER A 182 2.54 -11.61 14.28
N LYS A 183 3.07 -11.82 13.07
CA LYS A 183 3.33 -10.75 12.11
C LYS A 183 3.22 -11.25 10.68
N PHE A 184 2.90 -10.33 9.79
CA PHE A 184 3.14 -10.55 8.37
C PHE A 184 4.61 -10.25 8.05
N ALA A 185 5.28 -11.18 7.39
CA ALA A 185 6.61 -10.98 6.83
C ALA A 185 6.54 -10.91 5.31
N PHE A 186 7.52 -10.23 4.73
CA PHE A 186 7.60 -10.00 3.30
C PHE A 186 8.94 -10.51 2.78
N LYS A 187 8.89 -11.39 1.79
CA LYS A 187 10.06 -11.86 1.04
C LYS A 187 10.11 -11.10 -0.28
N ASN A 188 11.00 -10.12 -0.36
CA ASN A 188 11.14 -9.27 -1.53
C ASN A 188 12.47 -9.56 -2.25
N PRO A 189 12.46 -10.13 -3.47
CA PRO A 189 13.67 -10.46 -4.21
C PRO A 189 14.46 -9.22 -4.67
N ASN A 190 13.88 -8.02 -4.59
CA ASN A 190 14.50 -6.77 -5.02
C ASN A 190 15.22 -6.02 -3.88
N ILE A 191 15.24 -6.57 -2.66
CA ILE A 191 15.99 -5.97 -1.54
C ILE A 191 17.49 -6.14 -1.80
N LYS A 192 18.22 -5.02 -1.78
CA LYS A 192 19.69 -5.01 -1.88
C LYS A 192 20.36 -5.21 -0.53
N ASP A 193 19.91 -4.44 0.45
CA ASP A 193 20.49 -4.41 1.79
C ASP A 193 19.38 -4.33 2.83
N ALA A 194 19.60 -4.97 3.97
CA ALA A 194 18.74 -4.91 5.15
C ALA A 194 19.57 -4.53 6.38
N CYS A 195 18.97 -3.77 7.30
CA CYS A 195 19.60 -3.44 8.57
C CYS A 195 19.85 -4.72 9.38
N GLY A 196 20.93 -4.80 10.16
CA GLY A 196 21.29 -6.00 10.94
C GLY A 196 20.22 -6.43 11.96
N CYS A 197 19.32 -5.52 12.38
CA CYS A 197 18.15 -5.86 13.20
C CYS A 197 16.92 -6.32 12.40
N GLY A 198 16.97 -6.31 11.07
CA GLY A 198 15.90 -6.76 10.18
C GLY A 198 14.70 -5.81 10.07
N GLU A 199 14.80 -4.60 10.62
CA GLU A 199 13.66 -3.70 10.72
C GLU A 199 13.49 -2.75 9.53
N SER A 200 14.53 -2.59 8.71
CA SER A 200 14.51 -1.73 7.52
C SER A 200 15.36 -2.30 6.39
N PHE A 201 15.07 -1.88 5.16
CA PHE A 201 15.67 -2.37 3.92
C PHE A 201 15.80 -1.28 2.85
N THR A 202 16.62 -1.55 1.84
CA THR A 202 16.76 -0.70 0.64
C THR A 202 16.49 -1.53 -0.61
N VAL A 203 15.72 -0.97 -1.54
CA VAL A 203 15.32 -1.57 -2.83
C VAL A 203 16.04 -0.83 -3.96
N SER A 204 16.22 -1.47 -5.11
CA SER A 204 16.92 -0.89 -6.27
C SER A 204 16.18 -0.87 -7.57
#